data_AF-A0A645FKV3-F1
#
_entry.id   AF-A0A645FKV3-F1
#
_cell.length_a   1.000
_cell.length_b   1.000
_cell.length_c   1.000
_cell.angle_alpha   90.00
_cell.angle_beta   90.00
_cell.angle_gamma   90.00
#
_symmetry.space_group_name_H-M   'P 1'
#
loop_
_entity.id
_entity.type
_entity.pdbx_description
1 polymer ?
#
loop_
_entity_poly.entity_id
_entity_poly.type
_entity_poly.pdbx_seq_one_letter_code
_entity_poly.pdbx_strand_id
1 'polypeptide(L)'
;MSYLRVGGFVLSHAGMMLVVMTLVEMTGNAGPIVFVIGNLFVMALEGLIVGIQTLRLEYYEMFSRYYQGGGKKFTLISSDN
;
A
#
# COMPACT_ATOMS: atom_id res chain seq x y z
N MET A 1 -13.59 -4.35 12.57
CA MET A 1 -13.35 -3.09 11.83
C MET A 1 -12.14 -3.14 10.88
N SER A 2 -11.54 -4.30 10.55
CA SER A 2 -10.33 -4.35 9.70
C SER A 2 -10.56 -3.90 8.24
N TYR A 3 -11.65 -4.35 7.60
CA TYR A 3 -11.94 -4.03 6.19
C TYR A 3 -12.52 -2.64 5.96
N LEU A 4 -13.01 -1.97 7.01
CA LEU A 4 -13.60 -0.63 6.91
C LEU A 4 -12.54 0.44 6.57
N ARG A 5 -11.26 0.19 6.91
CA ARG A 5 -10.13 1.02 6.46
C ARG A 5 -9.87 0.94 4.95
N VAL A 6 -10.11 -0.20 4.31
CA VAL A 6 -10.01 -0.33 2.84
C VAL A 6 -11.01 0.59 2.16
N GLY A 7 -12.24 0.68 2.69
CA GLY A 7 -13.24 1.64 2.22
C GLY A 7 -12.82 3.10 2.41
N GLY A 8 -12.14 3.42 3.53
CA GLY A 8 -11.59 4.75 3.77
C GLY A 8 -10.53 5.19 2.75
N PHE A 9 -9.73 4.25 2.23
CA PHE A 9 -8.72 4.55 1.22
C PHE A 9 -9.31 4.83 -0.17
N VAL A 10 -10.40 4.15 -0.54
CA VAL A 10 -11.14 4.48 -1.79
C VAL A 10 -11.69 5.91 -1.71
N LEU A 11 -12.13 6.34 -0.53
CA LEU A 11 -12.65 7.68 -0.29
C LEU A 11 -11.54 8.75 -0.33
N SER A 12 -10.34 8.46 0.22
CA SER A 12 -9.20 9.39 0.07
C SER A 12 -8.78 9.52 -1.39
N HIS A 13 -8.80 8.42 -2.14
CA HIS A 13 -8.45 8.42 -3.56
C HIS A 13 -9.39 9.29 -4.37
N ALA A 14 -10.70 9.13 -4.18
CA ALA A 14 -11.70 9.96 -4.83
C ALA A 14 -11.55 11.46 -4.46
N GLY A 15 -11.25 11.75 -3.19
CA GLY A 15 -11.01 13.11 -2.71
C GLY A 15 -9.74 13.75 -3.30
N MET A 16 -8.66 12.98 -3.41
CA MET A 16 -7.38 13.46 -3.96
C MET A 16 -7.48 13.69 -5.47
N MET A 17 -8.19 12.84 -6.22
CA MET A 17 -8.45 13.07 -7.65
C MET A 17 -9.30 14.32 -7.90
N LEU A 18 -10.25 14.61 -7.02
CA LEU A 18 -11.01 15.87 -7.07
C LEU A 18 -10.08 17.09 -6.91
N VAL A 19 -9.16 17.06 -5.94
CA VAL A 19 -8.21 18.15 -5.69
C VAL A 19 -7.23 18.34 -6.85
N VAL A 20 -6.75 17.25 -7.48
CA VAL A 20 -5.87 17.34 -8.66
C VAL A 20 -6.61 17.96 -9.84
N MET A 21 -7.87 17.57 -10.09
CA MET A 21 -8.67 18.15 -11.16
C MET A 21 -8.93 19.64 -10.94
N THR A 22 -9.27 20.07 -9.73
CA THR A 22 -9.50 21.50 -9.43
C THR A 22 -8.21 22.33 -9.57
N LEU A 23 -7.05 21.79 -9.16
CA LEU A 23 -5.76 22.46 -9.34
C LEU A 23 -5.38 22.59 -10.83
N VAL A 24 -5.68 21.58 -11.64
CA VAL A 24 -5.43 21.62 -13.09
C VAL A 24 -6.30 22.69 -13.77
N GLU A 25 -7.59 22.77 -13.42
CA GLU A 25 -8.50 23.81 -13.93
C GLU A 25 -8.03 25.22 -13.56
N MET A 26 -7.55 25.41 -12.32
CA MET A 26 -7.05 26.71 -11.85
C MET A 26 -5.71 27.13 -12.47
N THR A 27 -4.87 26.17 -12.87
CA THR A 27 -3.50 26.46 -13.35
C THR A 27 -3.42 26.71 -14.87
N GLY A 28 -4.52 26.52 -15.61
CA GLY A 28 -4.62 26.88 -17.03
C GLY A 28 -3.52 26.27 -17.90
N ASN A 29 -2.59 27.10 -18.39
CA ASN A 29 -1.58 26.74 -19.39
C ASN A 29 -0.51 25.72 -18.92
N ALA A 30 -0.35 25.48 -17.62
CA ALA A 30 0.52 24.41 -17.09
C ALA A 30 -0.25 23.14 -16.68
N GLY A 31 -1.54 23.05 -17.01
CA GLY A 31 -2.43 21.93 -16.67
C GLY A 31 -1.87 20.52 -16.98
N PRO A 32 -1.22 20.27 -18.14
CA PRO A 32 -0.69 18.93 -18.45
C PRO A 32 0.44 18.50 -17.51
N ILE A 33 1.34 19.42 -17.15
CA ILE A 33 2.47 19.15 -16.24
C ILE A 33 1.95 18.88 -14.83
N VAL A 34 0.98 19.69 -14.38
CA VAL A 34 0.38 19.58 -13.04
C VAL A 34 -0.45 18.30 -12.93
N PHE A 35 -1.13 17.91 -14.00
CA PHE A 35 -1.88 16.66 -14.05
C PHE A 35 -0.97 15.44 -13.87
N VAL A 36 0.14 15.37 -14.62
CA VAL A 36 1.07 14.22 -14.55
C VAL A 36 1.78 14.17 -13.19
N ILE A 37 2.31 15.29 -12.71
CA ILE A 37 2.99 15.36 -11.41
C ILE A 37 2.01 15.10 -10.27
N GLY A 38 0.81 15.69 -10.32
CA GLY A 38 -0.24 15.53 -9.32
C GLY A 38 -0.70 14.08 -9.20
N ASN A 39 -0.99 13.42 -10.32
CA ASN A 39 -1.38 12.00 -10.30
C ASN A 39 -0.26 11.10 -9.77
N LEU A 40 0.99 11.33 -10.19
CA LEU A 40 2.13 10.54 -9.71
C LEU A 40 2.35 10.72 -8.20
N PHE A 41 2.21 11.95 -7.71
CA PHE A 41 2.35 12.29 -6.30
C PHE A 41 1.25 11.64 -5.44
N VAL A 42 -0.02 11.73 -5.88
CA VAL A 42 -1.15 11.06 -5.24
C VAL A 42 -0.92 9.55 -5.21
N MET A 43 -0.54 8.94 -6.33
CA MET A 43 -0.31 7.51 -6.44
C MET A 43 0.81 7.02 -5.51
N ALA A 44 1.91 7.78 -5.41
CA ALA A 44 3.03 7.45 -4.52
C ALA A 44 2.66 7.56 -3.03
N LEU A 45 1.99 8.66 -2.64
CA LEU A 45 1.59 8.88 -1.25
C LEU A 45 0.51 7.89 -0.80
N GLU A 46 -0.53 7.70 -1.60
CA GLU A 46 -1.61 6.77 -1.27
C GLU A 46 -1.12 5.33 -1.25
N GLY A 47 -0.30 4.94 -2.24
CA GLY A 47 0.29 3.61 -2.31
C GLY A 47 1.17 3.31 -1.09
N LEU A 48 2.00 4.27 -0.66
CA LEU A 48 2.85 4.11 0.52
C LEU A 48 2.03 3.98 1.81
N ILE A 49 1.04 4.84 2.02
CA ILE A 49 0.21 4.84 3.24
C ILE A 49 -0.65 3.58 3.32
N VAL A 50 -1.31 3.20 2.21
CA VAL A 50 -2.09 1.96 2.09
C VAL A 50 -1.22 0.74 2.30
N GLY A 51 -0.01 0.73 1.72
CA GLY A 51 0.93 -0.37 1.86
C GLY A 51 1.28 -0.62 3.33
N ILE A 52 1.66 0.42 4.07
CA ILE A 52 2.00 0.31 5.50
C ILE A 52 0.80 -0.20 6.32
N GLN A 53 -0.40 0.29 6.04
CA GLN A 53 -1.61 -0.09 6.77
C GLN A 53 -2.10 -1.50 6.44
N THR A 54 -1.95 -1.94 5.19
CA THR A 54 -2.29 -3.28 4.72
C THR A 54 -1.28 -4.30 5.25
N LEU A 55 0.02 -4.02 5.14
CA LEU A 55 1.09 -4.87 5.69
C LEU A 55 0.94 -5.08 7.19
N ARG A 56 0.50 -4.05 7.93
CA ARG A 56 0.21 -4.19 9.35
C ARG A 56 -0.91 -5.21 9.62
N LEU A 57 -1.92 -5.34 8.77
CA LEU A 57 -2.97 -6.34 8.94
C LEU A 57 -2.52 -7.71 8.41
N GLU A 58 -1.91 -7.75 7.23
CA GLU A 58 -1.45 -8.97 6.59
C GLU A 58 -0.36 -9.71 7.39
N TYR A 59 0.64 -8.99 7.91
CA TYR A 59 1.70 -9.58 8.71
C TYR A 59 1.19 -10.08 10.08
N TYR A 60 0.24 -9.36 10.68
CA TYR A 60 -0.36 -9.77 11.96
C TYR A 60 -1.36 -10.93 11.81
N GLU A 61 -2.10 -11.02 10.70
CA GLU A 61 -3.22 -11.95 10.55
C GLU A 61 -2.83 -13.19 9.71
N MET A 62 -1.95 -13.04 8.71
CA MET A 62 -1.45 -14.12 7.86
C MET A 62 -0.16 -14.73 8.42
N PHE A 63 0.83 -13.91 8.81
CA PHE A 63 2.10 -14.42 9.33
C PHE A 63 1.99 -15.00 10.75
N SER A 64 1.13 -14.47 11.63
CA SER A 64 0.87 -15.07 12.96
C SER A 64 0.22 -16.46 12.86
N ARG A 65 -0.62 -16.69 11.84
CA ARG A 65 -1.29 -17.99 11.63
C ARG A 65 -0.41 -19.02 10.91
N TYR A 66 0.42 -18.58 9.96
CA TYR A 66 1.27 -19.47 9.15
C TYR A 66 2.73 -19.58 9.64
N TYR A 67 3.19 -18.69 10.52
CA TYR A 67 4.53 -18.74 11.14
C TYR A 67 4.44 -19.18 12.60
N GLN A 68 3.98 -20.42 12.81
CA GLN A 68 4.36 -21.13 14.03
C GLN A 68 5.85 -21.43 13.93
N GLY A 69 6.67 -20.79 14.78
CA GLY A 69 8.12 -20.99 14.89
C GLY A 69 8.51 -22.40 15.36
N GLY A 70 8.04 -23.42 14.66
CA GLY A 70 8.24 -24.85 14.92
C GLY A 70 8.79 -25.61 13.71
N GLY A 71 9.37 -24.91 12.73
CA GLY A 71 10.12 -25.55 11.65
C GLY A 71 11.38 -26.22 12.23
N LYS A 72 11.37 -27.55 12.35
CA LYS A 72 12.59 -28.32 12.64
C LYS A 72 13.61 -28.01 11.54
N LYS A 73 14.77 -27.48 11.93
CA LYS A 73 15.93 -27.37 11.04
C LYS A 73 16.21 -28.75 10.47
N PHE A 74 16.25 -28.86 9.14
CA PHE A 74 16.62 -30.09 8.47
C PHE A 74 18.12 -30.34 8.71
N THR A 75 18.43 -31.24 9.64
CA THR A 75 19.79 -31.74 9.83
C THR A 75 20.00 -32.86 8.83
N LEU A 76 20.83 -32.59 7.81
CA LEU A 76 21.39 -33.62 6.94
C LEU A 76 22.19 -34.59 7.81
N ILE A 77 21.77 -35.85 7.87
CA ILE A 77 22.66 -36.94 8.28
C ILE A 77 23.66 -37.16 7.14
N SER A 78 24.79 -36.44 7.19
CA SER A 78 25.97 -36.86 6.43
C SER A 78 26.45 -38.16 7.05
N SER A 79 26.44 -39.22 6.25
CA SER A 79 26.87 -40.56 6.62
C SER A 79 28.20 -40.51 7.38
N ASP A 80 28.15 -41.08 8.57
CA ASP A 80 29.26 -41.59 9.34
C ASP A 80 30.17 -42.43 8.43
N ASN A 81 31.48 -42.17 8.50
CA ASN A 81 32.54 -43.07 8.09
C ASN A 81 33.74 -42.89 9.02
#